data_AF-A0A2A9PP53-F1
#
_entry.id   AF-A0A2A9PP53-F1
#
_cell.length_a   1.000
_cell.length_b   1.000
_cell.length_c   1.000
_cell.angle_alpha   90.00
_cell.angle_beta   90.00
_cell.angle_gamma   90.00
#
_symmetry.space_group_name_H-M   'P 1'
#
loop_
_entity.id
_entity.type
_entity.pdbx_description
1 polymer ?
#
loop_
_entity_poly.entity_id
_entity_poly.type
_entity_poly.pdbx_seq_one_letter_code
_entity_poly.pdbx_strand_id
1 'polypeptide(L)'
;MASITQRLPLSGERDGELKTKDKVVETPRPKLTDLTDRRILTFWLFTISSTASFVLWVVAATFVSHIPLRNYHSSSPPPPQQQKQLTGTTVAFNSSFTAHDFLPLESLALASLATETARHISIDVWFAVALTTALDAIAVVLTFNGLLIRRFHFAVSQRLMFIASALSYGVLQRHGFVARHPLVAVGMGFGLYLLFDRALDRFERPMPAGGLRAASKWGSIDKYSADLGFVEASWPRASFLAACVGGFGLSLTMLVPPPWSALVPILHIFFESVFLSAMGAKRTARYLVLCSPVFFATICVHWGVSALVTVPRLVIRPWAFVGLVLLGRGLLDLLLKTSLRHRSELQWARREALISTRLLVFLCAGLVALQSLGTGLVTYIKPTMVLAIYGLNGAGFLAVASYNVAFNLSGKDG
;
A
#
# COMPACT_ATOMS: atom_id res chain seq x y z
N MET A 1 27.93 13.77 46.78
CA MET A 1 27.51 15.17 46.51
C MET A 1 26.25 15.09 45.65
N ALA A 2 25.08 14.90 46.27
CA ALA A 2 24.11 15.97 46.62
C ALA A 2 23.67 16.74 45.35
N SER A 3 22.46 16.55 44.83
CA SER A 3 21.23 17.06 45.43
C SER A 3 20.00 16.24 45.03
N ILE A 4 19.29 15.78 46.05
CA ILE A 4 17.98 15.13 46.01
C ILE A 4 16.95 16.24 46.27
N THR A 5 16.13 16.58 45.27
CA THR A 5 14.97 17.45 45.49
C THR A 5 13.75 16.58 45.80
N GLN A 6 13.60 16.27 47.09
CA GLN A 6 12.34 15.86 47.70
C GLN A 6 11.28 16.96 47.49
N ARG A 7 10.15 16.62 46.87
CA ARG A 7 8.89 17.36 47.07
C ARG A 7 8.01 16.51 47.97
N LEU A 8 7.76 17.02 49.18
CA LEU A 8 6.75 16.54 50.12
C LEU A 8 5.33 16.84 49.60
N PRO A 9 4.32 16.07 50.04
CA PRO A 9 2.94 16.21 49.63
C PRO A 9 2.23 17.27 50.48
N LEU A 10 1.49 18.17 49.86
CA LEU A 10 0.54 19.02 50.56
C LEU A 10 -0.81 18.29 50.61
N SER A 11 -1.07 17.75 51.79
CA SER A 11 -2.40 17.41 52.28
C SER A 11 -3.32 18.64 52.18
N GLY A 12 -4.48 18.43 51.59
CA GLY A 12 -5.58 19.38 51.53
C GLY A 12 -6.86 18.58 51.45
N GLU A 13 -7.28 18.06 52.60
CA GLU A 13 -8.65 17.62 52.90
C GLU A 13 -9.64 18.63 52.34
N ARG A 14 -10.47 18.18 51.39
CA ARG A 14 -11.77 18.75 51.12
C ARG A 14 -12.75 17.60 50.98
N ASP A 15 -13.44 17.36 52.09
CA ASP A 15 -14.69 16.62 52.15
C ASP A 15 -15.72 17.23 51.21
N GLY A 16 -16.57 16.36 50.67
CA GLY A 16 -17.90 16.74 50.20
C GLY A 16 -18.04 17.01 48.71
N GLU A 17 -18.09 15.96 47.90
CA GLU A 17 -19.16 15.78 46.91
C GLU A 17 -19.12 14.37 46.35
N LEU A 18 -19.91 13.48 46.96
CA LEU A 18 -20.32 12.24 46.32
C LEU A 18 -21.21 12.63 45.12
N LYS A 19 -20.59 12.89 43.97
CA LYS A 19 -21.31 12.89 42.69
C LYS A 19 -21.82 11.47 42.49
N THR A 20 -23.09 11.27 42.84
CA THR A 20 -23.94 10.20 42.36
C THR A 20 -23.67 10.07 40.88
N LYS A 21 -22.95 9.01 40.49
CA LYS A 21 -22.91 8.60 39.09
C LYS A 21 -24.34 8.30 38.74
N ASP A 22 -24.99 9.22 38.04
CA ASP A 22 -26.21 8.93 37.33
C ASP A 22 -25.97 7.63 36.57
N LYS A 23 -26.69 6.60 36.97
CA LYS A 23 -26.84 5.40 36.16
C LYS A 23 -27.42 5.91 34.86
N VAL A 24 -26.57 6.10 33.85
CA VAL A 24 -26.99 6.22 32.47
C VAL A 24 -27.87 5.01 32.24
N VAL A 25 -29.18 5.27 32.19
CA VAL A 25 -30.17 4.29 31.80
C VAL A 25 -29.77 3.94 30.38
N GLU A 26 -29.07 2.81 30.20
CA GLU A 26 -28.83 2.23 28.90
C GLU A 26 -30.21 1.87 28.35
N THR A 27 -30.79 2.80 27.60
CA THR A 27 -31.92 2.50 26.75
C THR A 27 -31.50 1.31 25.89
N PRO A 28 -32.29 0.22 25.88
CA PRO A 28 -31.92 -0.97 25.15
C PRO A 28 -31.67 -0.55 23.70
N ARG A 29 -30.44 -0.75 23.21
CA ARG A 29 -30.12 -0.44 21.82
C ARG A 29 -31.13 -1.20 20.96
N PRO A 30 -31.93 -0.52 20.12
CA PRO A 30 -32.94 -1.22 19.33
C PRO A 30 -32.25 -2.29 18.47
N LYS A 31 -32.95 -3.40 18.26
CA LYS A 31 -32.42 -4.54 17.53
C LYS A 31 -31.95 -4.07 16.15
N LEU A 32 -30.74 -4.45 15.75
CA LEU A 32 -30.11 -4.13 14.45
C LEU A 32 -30.90 -4.63 13.21
N THR A 33 -32.10 -5.17 13.40
CA THR A 33 -32.99 -5.67 12.34
C THR A 33 -34.00 -4.62 11.88
N ASP A 34 -34.12 -3.49 12.57
CA ASP A 34 -35.06 -2.43 12.18
C ASP A 34 -34.43 -1.51 11.12
N LEU A 35 -34.75 -1.75 9.84
CA LEU A 35 -34.27 -0.95 8.71
C LEU A 35 -34.78 0.51 8.74
N THR A 36 -35.74 0.84 9.60
CA THR A 36 -36.20 2.23 9.79
C THR A 36 -35.31 3.02 10.76
N ASP A 37 -34.36 2.35 11.45
CA ASP A 37 -33.39 3.02 12.31
C ASP A 37 -32.51 3.96 11.49
N ARG A 38 -32.55 5.25 11.81
CA ARG A 38 -31.75 6.31 11.19
C ARG A 38 -30.25 6.01 11.21
N ARG A 39 -29.76 5.26 12.19
CA ARG A 39 -28.35 4.83 12.28
C ARG A 39 -28.02 3.79 11.24
N ILE A 40 -28.91 2.82 10.99
CA ILE A 40 -28.76 1.84 9.92
C ILE A 40 -28.76 2.54 8.56
N LEU A 41 -29.67 3.48 8.35
CA LEU A 41 -29.69 4.31 7.13
C LEU A 41 -28.39 5.09 6.95
N THR A 42 -27.88 5.71 8.02
CA THR A 42 -26.64 6.50 8.03
C THR A 42 -25.43 5.63 7.72
N PHE A 43 -25.36 4.41 8.28
CA PHE A 43 -24.32 3.43 7.99
C PHE A 43 -24.30 3.06 6.49
N TRP A 44 -25.46 2.75 5.91
CA TRP A 44 -25.55 2.41 4.49
C TRP A 44 -25.22 3.60 3.60
N LEU A 45 -25.68 4.80 3.97
CA LEU A 45 -25.38 6.03 3.23
C LEU A 45 -23.87 6.31 3.19
N PHE A 46 -23.16 6.21 4.31
CA PHE A 46 -21.70 6.36 4.32
C PHE A 46 -21.00 5.27 3.50
N THR A 47 -21.45 4.02 3.61
CA THR A 47 -20.84 2.89 2.90
C THR A 47 -21.02 3.02 1.39
N ILE A 48 -22.24 3.32 0.92
CA ILE A 48 -22.55 3.53 -0.51
C ILE A 48 -21.83 4.76 -1.03
N SER A 49 -21.89 5.89 -0.33
CA SER A 49 -21.26 7.14 -0.78
C SER A 49 -19.74 7.00 -0.87
N SER A 50 -19.12 6.30 0.06
CA SER A 50 -17.68 6.06 0.05
C SER A 50 -17.27 5.06 -1.03
N THR A 51 -18.12 4.08 -1.34
CA THR A 51 -17.92 3.16 -2.47
C THR A 51 -18.02 3.90 -3.81
N ALA A 52 -19.04 4.76 -3.98
CA ALA A 52 -19.17 5.62 -5.15
C ALA A 52 -17.97 6.58 -5.27
N SER A 53 -17.53 7.16 -4.15
CA SER A 53 -16.33 7.99 -4.09
C SER A 53 -15.07 7.22 -4.52
N PHE A 54 -14.91 5.97 -4.09
CA PHE A 54 -13.79 5.12 -4.49
C PHE A 54 -13.77 4.92 -6.01
N VAL A 55 -14.92 4.57 -6.62
CA VAL A 55 -15.04 4.40 -8.07
C VAL A 55 -14.70 5.69 -8.80
N LEU A 56 -15.24 6.82 -8.35
CA LEU A 56 -14.96 8.15 -8.94
C LEU A 56 -13.46 8.48 -8.85
N TRP A 57 -12.82 8.20 -7.71
CA TRP A 57 -11.40 8.42 -7.54
C TRP A 57 -10.54 7.48 -8.38
N VAL A 58 -10.97 6.24 -8.61
CA VAL A 58 -10.29 5.32 -9.54
C VAL A 58 -10.31 5.91 -10.95
N VAL A 59 -11.47 6.41 -11.40
CA VAL A 59 -11.59 7.07 -12.71
C VAL A 59 -10.69 8.30 -12.78
N ALA A 60 -10.73 9.18 -11.77
CA ALA A 60 -9.92 10.39 -11.73
C ALA A 60 -8.41 10.09 -11.73
N ALA A 61 -7.94 9.19 -10.86
CA ALA A 61 -6.53 8.80 -10.79
C ALA A 61 -6.07 8.10 -12.07
N THR A 62 -6.94 7.29 -12.71
CA THR A 62 -6.65 6.69 -14.02
C THR A 62 -6.47 7.77 -15.07
N PHE A 63 -7.40 8.72 -15.16
CA PHE A 63 -7.30 9.85 -16.09
C PHE A 63 -6.01 10.64 -15.88
N VAL A 64 -5.69 10.99 -14.63
CA VAL A 64 -4.46 11.73 -14.29
C VAL A 64 -3.19 10.95 -14.63
N SER A 65 -3.20 9.62 -14.43
CA SER A 65 -2.05 8.76 -14.78
C SER A 65 -1.75 8.71 -16.28
N HIS A 66 -2.74 9.05 -17.12
CA HIS A 66 -2.59 9.10 -18.57
C HIS A 66 -2.30 10.50 -19.11
N ILE A 67 -2.26 11.54 -18.27
CA ILE A 67 -1.87 12.89 -18.71
C ILE A 67 -0.38 12.82 -19.08
N PRO A 68 -0.02 12.98 -20.37
CA PRO A 68 1.38 12.94 -20.76
C PRO A 68 2.08 14.12 -20.10
N LEU A 69 3.06 13.84 -19.23
CA LEU A 69 4.02 14.83 -18.79
C LEU A 69 4.82 15.26 -20.02
N ARG A 70 4.31 16.29 -20.71
CA ARG A 70 4.81 16.84 -21.98
C ARG A 70 6.27 17.33 -21.92
N ASN A 71 6.93 17.22 -20.77
CA ASN A 71 8.24 17.79 -20.49
C ASN A 71 9.36 16.76 -20.24
N TYR A 72 9.12 15.45 -20.37
CA TYR A 72 10.19 14.44 -20.15
C TYR A 72 10.90 13.94 -21.41
N HIS A 73 10.50 14.39 -22.61
CA HIS A 73 11.35 14.31 -23.81
C HIS A 73 12.10 15.63 -24.04
N SER A 74 13.06 15.90 -23.16
CA SER A 74 14.26 16.67 -23.51
C SER A 74 15.48 15.78 -23.32
N SER A 75 15.46 14.60 -23.95
CA SER A 75 16.66 14.09 -24.57
C SER A 75 16.74 14.81 -25.91
N SER A 76 17.49 15.91 -25.92
CA SER A 76 17.75 16.74 -27.10
C SER A 76 18.01 15.83 -28.32
N PRO A 77 17.35 16.04 -29.47
CA PRO A 77 17.95 15.58 -30.71
C PRO A 77 19.35 16.23 -30.78
N PRO A 78 20.40 15.51 -31.24
CA PRO A 78 21.69 16.14 -31.47
C PRO A 78 21.45 17.39 -32.33
N PRO A 79 22.14 18.51 -32.05
CA PRO A 79 21.90 19.74 -32.79
C PRO A 79 22.08 19.43 -34.29
N PRO A 80 21.23 19.98 -35.18
CA PRO A 80 21.48 19.89 -36.60
C PRO A 80 22.87 20.50 -36.82
N GLN A 81 23.85 19.65 -37.15
CA GLN A 81 25.13 20.13 -37.62
C GLN A 81 24.81 21.02 -38.82
N GLN A 82 25.07 22.32 -38.64
CA GLN A 82 25.05 23.27 -39.74
C GLN A 82 25.94 22.70 -40.84
N GLN A 83 25.31 22.25 -41.93
CA GLN A 83 25.97 22.08 -43.21
C GLN A 83 26.54 23.45 -43.57
N LYS A 84 27.82 23.65 -43.24
CA LYS A 84 28.64 24.66 -43.87
C LYS A 84 28.73 24.25 -45.34
N GLN A 85 27.87 24.83 -46.17
CA GLN A 85 28.06 24.86 -47.61
C GLN A 85 29.43 25.50 -47.88
N LEU A 86 30.44 24.66 -48.13
CA LEU A 86 31.62 25.08 -48.88
C LEU A 86 31.40 24.65 -50.32
N THR A 87 31.09 25.64 -51.15
CA THR A 87 31.11 25.55 -52.60
C THR A 87 32.51 25.15 -53.09
N GLY A 88 32.56 23.97 -53.73
CA GLY A 88 33.34 23.67 -54.92
C GLY A 88 34.86 23.70 -54.83
N THR A 89 35.50 22.53 -54.90
CA THR A 89 36.33 22.14 -56.07
C THR A 89 36.68 20.65 -56.04
N THR A 90 36.68 20.08 -57.24
CA THR A 90 37.00 18.74 -57.71
C THR A 90 38.27 18.11 -57.10
N VAL A 91 38.27 16.79 -56.84
CA VAL A 91 39.14 15.75 -57.45
C VAL A 91 38.84 14.38 -56.80
N ALA A 92 38.81 13.35 -57.65
CA ALA A 92 38.48 11.95 -57.38
C ALA A 92 39.32 11.26 -56.28
N PHE A 93 38.71 10.30 -55.55
CA PHE A 93 39.37 9.02 -55.19
C PHE A 93 38.40 8.03 -54.53
N ASN A 94 38.42 6.78 -55.04
CA ASN A 94 38.00 5.49 -54.46
C ASN A 94 36.76 5.41 -53.55
N SER A 95 35.73 4.76 -54.09
CA SER A 95 34.60 4.17 -53.37
C SER A 95 35.05 3.04 -52.43
N SER A 96 35.40 3.39 -51.20
CA SER A 96 35.20 2.51 -50.03
C SER A 96 33.92 2.94 -49.34
N PHE A 97 32.84 2.20 -49.57
CA PHE A 97 31.52 2.43 -48.98
C PHE A 97 31.57 2.04 -47.50
N THR A 98 31.90 2.99 -46.61
CA THR A 98 31.73 2.80 -45.15
C THR A 98 30.28 3.08 -44.79
N ALA A 99 29.53 1.99 -44.57
CA ALA A 99 28.22 2.01 -43.94
C ALA A 99 28.37 2.32 -42.44
N HIS A 100 27.96 3.52 -42.03
CA HIS A 100 27.73 3.99 -40.65
C HIS A 100 26.76 5.19 -40.79
N ASP A 101 25.67 5.40 -40.08
CA ASP A 101 24.99 4.72 -38.98
C ASP A 101 23.51 5.14 -39.08
N PHE A 102 22.66 4.30 -39.66
CA PHE A 102 21.21 4.39 -39.42
C PHE A 102 20.85 3.13 -38.63
N LEU A 103 20.56 3.28 -37.34
CA LEU A 103 19.93 2.20 -36.57
C LEU A 103 18.65 1.81 -37.33
N PRO A 104 18.55 0.57 -37.85
CA PRO A 104 17.39 0.18 -38.64
C PRO A 104 16.15 0.33 -37.77
N LEU A 105 15.06 0.85 -38.34
CA LEU A 105 13.76 1.05 -37.68
C LEU A 105 13.29 -0.19 -36.89
N GLU A 106 13.68 -1.38 -37.36
CA GLU A 106 13.45 -2.68 -36.74
C GLU A 106 14.12 -2.84 -35.35
N SER A 107 15.33 -2.29 -35.16
CA SER A 107 16.05 -2.30 -33.88
C SER A 107 15.35 -1.42 -32.81
N LEU A 108 14.75 -0.30 -33.24
CA LEU A 108 13.96 0.57 -32.36
C LEU A 108 12.63 -0.09 -31.97
N ALA A 109 11.99 -0.81 -32.90
CA ALA A 109 10.77 -1.57 -32.64
C ALA A 109 11.02 -2.74 -31.67
N LEU A 110 12.14 -3.46 -31.83
CA LEU A 110 12.55 -4.52 -30.92
C LEU A 110 12.87 -3.98 -29.51
N ALA A 111 13.52 -2.81 -29.43
CA ALA A 111 13.82 -2.17 -28.14
C ALA A 111 12.55 -1.69 -27.42
N SER A 112 11.56 -1.16 -28.14
CA SER A 112 10.28 -0.75 -27.55
C SER A 112 9.48 -1.96 -27.05
N LEU A 113 9.42 -3.03 -27.84
CA LEU A 113 8.75 -4.28 -27.47
C LEU A 113 9.41 -4.94 -26.25
N ALA A 114 10.75 -4.95 -26.19
CA ALA A 114 11.49 -5.48 -25.05
C ALA A 114 11.21 -4.68 -23.77
N THR A 115 11.08 -3.36 -23.89
CA THR A 115 10.76 -2.46 -22.76
C THR A 115 9.34 -2.69 -22.25
N GLU A 116 8.36 -2.81 -23.14
CA GLU A 116 6.98 -3.06 -22.76
C GLU A 116 6.80 -4.47 -22.17
N THR A 117 7.49 -5.46 -22.73
CA THR A 117 7.51 -6.82 -22.16
C THR A 117 8.12 -6.83 -20.76
N ALA A 118 9.25 -6.14 -20.55
CA ALA A 118 9.88 -6.04 -19.23
C ALA A 118 8.96 -5.34 -18.21
N ARG A 119 8.21 -4.34 -18.64
CA ARG A 119 7.19 -3.65 -17.84
C ARG A 119 6.06 -4.58 -17.41
N HIS A 120 5.51 -5.40 -18.31
CA HIS A 120 4.46 -6.33 -17.90
C HIS A 120 4.97 -7.44 -16.99
N ILE A 121 6.17 -7.97 -17.24
CA ILE A 121 6.79 -8.95 -16.36
C ILE A 121 7.06 -8.34 -14.98
N SER A 122 7.54 -7.10 -14.89
CA SER A 122 7.79 -6.45 -13.60
C SER A 122 6.51 -6.27 -12.79
N ILE A 123 5.40 -5.94 -13.44
CA ILE A 123 4.06 -5.88 -12.84
C ILE A 123 3.65 -7.25 -12.30
N ASP A 124 3.78 -8.32 -13.09
CA ASP A 124 3.43 -9.68 -12.65
C ASP A 124 4.26 -10.12 -11.44
N VAL A 125 5.55 -9.80 -11.43
CA VAL A 125 6.46 -10.10 -10.33
C VAL A 125 6.05 -9.35 -9.07
N TRP A 126 5.71 -8.07 -9.20
CA TRP A 126 5.20 -7.27 -8.08
C TRP A 126 3.93 -7.90 -7.50
N PHE A 127 2.95 -8.21 -8.35
CA PHE A 127 1.69 -8.84 -7.92
C PHE A 127 1.91 -10.17 -7.21
N ALA A 128 2.75 -11.04 -7.78
CA ALA A 128 3.00 -12.36 -7.21
C ALA A 128 3.61 -12.27 -5.80
N VAL A 129 4.64 -11.43 -5.62
CA VAL A 129 5.32 -11.27 -4.32
C VAL A 129 4.43 -10.53 -3.32
N ALA A 130 3.70 -9.50 -3.77
CA ALA A 130 2.81 -8.70 -2.92
C ALA A 130 1.57 -9.48 -2.48
N LEU A 131 1.07 -10.44 -3.27
CA LEU A 131 -0.14 -11.22 -2.98
C LEU A 131 -0.07 -11.90 -1.61
N THR A 132 1.04 -12.56 -1.30
CA THR A 132 1.20 -13.24 -0.01
C THR A 132 1.10 -12.26 1.16
N THR A 133 1.74 -11.10 1.02
CA THR A 133 1.68 -10.03 2.02
C THR A 133 0.26 -9.49 2.19
N ALA A 134 -0.49 -9.35 1.09
CA ALA A 134 -1.87 -8.89 1.12
C ALA A 134 -2.81 -9.91 1.79
N LEU A 135 -2.67 -11.20 1.47
CA LEU A 135 -3.43 -12.28 2.12
C LEU A 135 -3.15 -12.33 3.62
N ASP A 136 -1.90 -12.17 4.03
CA ASP A 136 -1.54 -12.13 5.45
C ASP A 136 -2.05 -10.88 6.15
N ALA A 137 -2.02 -9.72 5.47
CA ALA A 137 -2.61 -8.51 6.01
C ALA A 137 -4.12 -8.67 6.24
N ILE A 138 -4.84 -9.30 5.30
CA ILE A 138 -6.26 -9.64 5.46
C ILE A 138 -6.44 -10.57 6.67
N ALA A 139 -5.65 -11.64 6.76
CA ALA A 139 -5.72 -12.57 7.89
C ALA A 139 -5.47 -11.88 9.24
N VAL A 140 -4.53 -10.93 9.30
CA VAL A 140 -4.29 -10.11 10.49
C VAL A 140 -5.45 -9.17 10.79
N VAL A 141 -6.06 -8.55 9.79
CA VAL A 141 -7.26 -7.71 9.97
C VAL A 141 -8.42 -8.52 10.54
N LEU A 142 -8.59 -9.77 10.08
CA LEU A 142 -9.61 -10.70 10.60
C LEU A 142 -9.37 -11.10 12.07
N THR A 143 -8.22 -10.78 12.66
CA THR A 143 -8.01 -10.95 14.11
C THR A 143 -8.75 -9.90 14.94
N PHE A 144 -9.23 -8.81 14.32
CA PHE A 144 -9.84 -7.66 14.99
C PHE A 144 -8.97 -7.10 16.13
N ASN A 145 -7.65 -7.27 16.05
CA ASN A 145 -6.71 -6.72 17.04
C ASN A 145 -6.02 -5.49 16.46
N GLY A 146 -6.54 -4.29 16.77
CA GLY A 146 -6.01 -3.03 16.23
C GLY A 146 -4.53 -2.78 16.53
N LEU A 147 -4.03 -3.27 17.68
CA LEU A 147 -2.61 -3.18 18.00
C LEU A 147 -1.78 -4.07 17.09
N LEU A 148 -2.21 -5.31 16.86
CA LEU A 148 -1.54 -6.24 15.97
C LEU A 148 -1.60 -5.76 14.52
N ILE A 149 -2.76 -5.30 14.04
CA ILE A 149 -2.94 -4.75 12.69
C ILE A 149 -1.93 -3.63 12.45
N ARG A 150 -1.82 -2.68 13.39
CA ARG A 150 -0.86 -1.58 13.30
C ARG A 150 0.58 -2.08 13.27
N ARG A 151 0.94 -2.97 14.21
CA ARG A 151 2.29 -3.54 14.30
C ARG A 151 2.66 -4.30 13.03
N PHE A 152 1.78 -5.17 12.55
CA PHE A 152 2.00 -5.94 11.33
C PHE A 152 2.13 -5.04 10.11
N HIS A 153 1.29 -4.01 10.00
CA HIS A 153 1.37 -3.06 8.88
C HIS A 153 2.72 -2.36 8.81
N PHE A 154 3.18 -1.74 9.91
CA PHE A 154 4.45 -1.03 9.96
C PHE A 154 5.65 -1.97 9.95
N ALA A 155 5.61 -3.06 10.71
CA ALA A 155 6.72 -3.99 10.87
C ALA A 155 6.92 -4.89 9.64
N VAL A 156 5.85 -5.34 9.00
CA VAL A 156 5.89 -6.40 7.98
C VAL A 156 5.38 -5.92 6.63
N SER A 157 4.14 -5.45 6.53
CA SER A 157 3.51 -5.17 5.24
C SER A 157 4.28 -4.15 4.42
N GLN A 158 4.67 -3.02 5.03
CA GLN A 158 5.45 -1.98 4.35
C GLN A 158 6.79 -2.51 3.83
N ARG A 159 7.51 -3.29 4.63
CA ARG A 159 8.82 -3.84 4.26
C ARG A 159 8.72 -4.84 3.10
N LEU A 160 7.72 -5.73 3.13
CA LEU A 160 7.53 -6.68 2.05
C LEU A 160 7.03 -6.03 0.76
N MET A 161 6.17 -5.01 0.85
CA MET A 161 5.77 -4.20 -0.31
C MET A 161 6.96 -3.47 -0.93
N PHE A 162 7.86 -2.92 -0.10
CA PHE A 162 9.11 -2.34 -0.59
C PHE A 162 9.98 -3.37 -1.31
N ILE A 163 10.17 -4.55 -0.72
CA ILE A 163 10.95 -5.64 -1.34
C ILE A 163 10.32 -6.08 -2.67
N ALA A 164 8.98 -6.24 -2.73
CA ALA A 164 8.27 -6.55 -3.97
C ALA A 164 8.51 -5.48 -5.05
N SER A 165 8.46 -4.20 -4.69
CA SER A 165 8.78 -3.09 -5.61
C SER A 165 10.24 -3.08 -6.03
N ALA A 166 11.18 -3.41 -5.15
CA ALA A 166 12.60 -3.51 -5.49
C ALA A 166 12.87 -4.66 -6.48
N LEU A 167 12.27 -5.84 -6.25
CA LEU A 167 12.36 -6.98 -7.18
C LEU A 167 11.73 -6.66 -8.54
N SER A 168 10.55 -6.04 -8.52
CA SER A 168 9.87 -5.56 -9.74
C SER A 168 10.73 -4.56 -10.52
N TYR A 169 11.32 -3.58 -9.85
CA TYR A 169 12.23 -2.61 -10.47
C TYR A 169 13.48 -3.30 -11.05
N GLY A 170 14.04 -4.28 -10.34
CA GLY A 170 15.15 -5.10 -10.84
C GLY A 170 14.83 -5.77 -12.18
N VAL A 171 13.61 -6.32 -12.31
CA VAL A 171 13.12 -6.93 -13.54
C VAL A 171 12.89 -5.88 -14.64
N LEU A 172 12.32 -4.72 -14.31
CA LEU A 172 12.12 -3.63 -15.25
C LEU A 172 13.44 -3.12 -15.84
N GLN A 173 14.48 -3.01 -15.00
CA GLN A 173 15.80 -2.48 -15.36
C GLN A 173 16.81 -3.57 -15.76
N ARG A 174 16.35 -4.80 -16.03
CA ARG A 174 17.21 -5.96 -16.34
C ARG A 174 18.10 -5.81 -17.59
N HIS A 175 17.83 -4.82 -18.44
CA HIS A 175 18.65 -4.46 -19.60
C HIS A 175 19.17 -3.01 -19.52
N GLY A 176 18.86 -2.31 -18.43
CA GLY A 176 19.19 -0.90 -18.20
C GLY A 176 20.21 -0.74 -17.08
N PHE A 177 19.88 0.11 -16.12
CA PHE A 177 20.79 0.46 -15.02
C PHE A 177 21.29 -0.76 -14.23
N VAL A 178 20.39 -1.71 -13.93
CA VAL A 178 20.74 -2.91 -13.12
C VAL A 178 21.71 -3.82 -13.85
N ALA A 179 21.58 -3.97 -15.17
CA ALA A 179 22.51 -4.77 -15.97
C ALA A 179 23.89 -4.11 -16.09
N ARG A 180 23.92 -2.78 -16.26
CA ARG A 180 25.16 -2.02 -16.42
C ARG A 180 25.93 -1.86 -15.12
N HIS A 181 25.21 -1.72 -14.00
CA HIS A 181 25.80 -1.45 -12.68
C HIS A 181 25.17 -2.34 -11.59
N PRO A 182 25.32 -3.67 -11.66
CA PRO A 182 24.63 -4.60 -10.76
C PRO A 182 25.00 -4.38 -9.29
N LEU A 183 26.29 -4.17 -8.99
CA LEU A 183 26.75 -3.91 -7.62
C LEU A 183 26.23 -2.57 -7.07
N VAL A 184 26.18 -1.53 -7.91
CA VAL A 184 25.64 -0.21 -7.52
C VAL A 184 24.15 -0.30 -7.29
N ALA A 185 23.41 -0.99 -8.16
CA ALA A 185 21.98 -1.20 -8.01
C ALA A 185 21.64 -1.97 -6.73
N VAL A 186 22.39 -3.04 -6.42
CA VAL A 186 22.24 -3.79 -5.17
C VAL A 186 22.58 -2.92 -3.96
N GLY A 187 23.72 -2.21 -3.99
CA GLY A 187 24.12 -1.30 -2.91
C GLY A 187 23.11 -0.19 -2.65
N MET A 188 22.58 0.43 -3.71
CA MET A 188 21.54 1.45 -3.64
C MET A 188 20.22 0.88 -3.12
N GLY A 189 19.79 -0.27 -3.63
CA GLY A 189 18.58 -0.95 -3.17
C GLY A 189 18.65 -1.31 -1.68
N PHE A 190 19.79 -1.83 -1.23
CA PHE A 190 20.05 -2.12 0.18
C PHE A 190 20.09 -0.84 1.04
N GLY A 191 20.77 0.21 0.58
CA GLY A 191 20.83 1.50 1.27
C GLY A 191 19.45 2.14 1.42
N LEU A 192 18.63 2.12 0.37
CA LEU A 192 17.25 2.60 0.40
C LEU A 192 16.38 1.75 1.33
N TYR A 193 16.54 0.43 1.31
CA TYR A 193 15.83 -0.45 2.24
C TYR A 193 16.17 -0.12 3.69
N LEU A 194 17.46 0.04 4.04
CA LEU A 194 17.88 0.40 5.39
C LEU A 194 17.38 1.78 5.82
N LEU A 195 17.35 2.75 4.91
CA LEU A 195 16.81 4.08 5.20
C LEU A 195 15.30 4.01 5.48
N PHE A 196 14.57 3.27 4.65
CA PHE A 196 13.14 3.04 4.80
C PHE A 196 12.82 2.29 6.09
N ASP A 197 13.57 1.22 6.38
CA ASP A 197 13.50 0.42 7.61
C ASP A 197 13.66 1.28 8.86
N ARG A 198 14.73 2.09 8.92
CA ARG A 198 14.96 3.02 10.03
C ARG A 198 13.88 4.09 10.16
N ALA A 199 13.36 4.59 9.04
CA ALA A 199 12.27 5.55 9.05
C ALA A 199 11.00 4.92 9.65
N LEU A 200 10.63 3.71 9.21
CA LEU A 200 9.48 2.98 9.75
C LEU A 200 9.61 2.72 11.25
N ASP A 201 10.78 2.28 11.72
CA ASP A 201 11.00 2.04 13.14
C ASP A 201 10.87 3.31 13.98
N ARG A 202 11.29 4.46 13.45
CA ARG A 202 11.13 5.76 14.12
C ARG A 202 9.67 6.19 14.24
N PHE A 203 8.84 5.91 13.24
CA PHE A 203 7.41 6.24 13.27
C PHE A 203 6.57 5.25 14.06
N GLU A 204 7.12 4.07 14.36
CA GLU A 204 6.45 3.07 15.14
C GLU A 204 6.42 3.46 16.64
N ARG A 205 5.25 3.84 17.15
CA ARG A 205 5.13 4.30 18.54
C ARG A 205 5.53 3.21 19.56
N PRO A 206 6.26 3.59 20.64
CA PRO A 206 6.56 2.69 21.76
C PRO A 206 5.28 2.10 22.35
N MET A 207 5.35 0.86 22.84
CA MET A 207 4.20 0.20 23.45
C MET A 207 4.11 0.52 24.94
N PRO A 208 2.90 0.78 25.48
CA PRO A 208 2.71 0.81 26.93
C PRO A 208 3.05 -0.55 27.55
N ALA A 209 3.46 -0.54 28.82
CA ALA A 209 3.68 -1.77 29.58
C ALA A 209 2.44 -2.68 29.52
N GLY A 210 2.62 -3.94 29.10
CA GLY A 210 1.54 -4.91 28.88
C GLY A 210 0.94 -4.95 27.46
N GLY A 211 1.23 -3.98 26.59
CA GLY A 211 0.65 -3.93 25.25
C GLY A 211 1.16 -5.04 24.30
N LEU A 212 2.34 -5.62 24.56
CA LEU A 212 2.88 -6.76 23.80
C LEU A 212 1.99 -8.01 23.95
N ARG A 213 1.56 -8.31 25.18
CA ARG A 213 0.63 -9.42 25.45
C ARG A 213 -0.75 -9.14 24.84
N ALA A 214 -1.18 -7.88 24.85
CA ALA A 214 -2.43 -7.48 24.22
C ALA A 214 -2.41 -7.59 22.69
N ALA A 215 -1.25 -7.40 22.06
CA ALA A 215 -1.06 -7.56 20.60
C ALA A 215 -0.90 -9.02 20.16
N SER A 216 -0.61 -9.94 21.09
CA SER A 216 -0.33 -11.36 20.80
C SER A 216 -1.55 -12.26 21.04
N LYS A 217 -2.74 -11.80 20.64
CA LYS A 217 -3.99 -12.56 20.81
C LYS A 217 -5.06 -12.10 19.81
N TRP A 218 -6.08 -12.92 19.63
CA TRP A 218 -7.30 -12.52 18.93
C TRP A 218 -7.98 -11.34 19.68
N GLY A 219 -8.44 -10.36 18.91
CA GLY A 219 -9.27 -9.26 19.40
C GLY A 219 -10.76 -9.63 19.36
N SER A 220 -11.61 -8.66 19.71
CA SER A 220 -13.05 -8.75 19.49
C SER A 220 -13.50 -7.58 18.61
N ILE A 221 -14.54 -7.81 17.81
CA ILE A 221 -15.14 -6.77 16.96
C ILE A 221 -15.56 -5.57 17.80
N ASP A 222 -16.16 -5.80 18.97
CA ASP A 222 -16.61 -4.75 19.89
C ASP A 222 -15.44 -3.88 20.37
N LYS A 223 -14.34 -4.52 20.79
CA LYS A 223 -13.15 -3.78 21.26
C LYS A 223 -12.47 -3.03 20.13
N TYR A 224 -12.36 -3.65 18.95
CA TYR A 224 -11.79 -3.01 17.77
C TYR A 224 -12.59 -1.78 17.35
N SER A 225 -13.92 -1.90 17.37
CA SER A 225 -14.84 -0.80 17.10
C SER A 225 -14.68 0.31 18.15
N ALA A 226 -14.68 -0.03 19.44
CA ALA A 226 -14.50 0.94 20.52
C ALA A 226 -13.17 1.71 20.42
N ASP A 227 -12.07 1.03 20.09
CA ASP A 227 -10.74 1.65 19.93
C ASP A 227 -10.72 2.67 18.76
N LEU A 228 -11.53 2.46 17.71
CA LEU A 228 -11.68 3.39 16.59
C LEU A 228 -12.56 4.60 16.94
N GLY A 229 -13.50 4.45 17.88
CA GLY A 229 -14.42 5.51 18.32
C GLY A 229 -13.87 6.45 19.42
N PHE A 230 -12.77 6.10 20.10
CA PHE A 230 -12.33 6.81 21.31
C PHE A 230 -11.72 8.20 21.07
N VAL A 231 -11.23 8.50 19.87
CA VAL A 231 -10.63 9.80 19.52
C VAL A 231 -11.22 10.26 18.20
N GLU A 232 -12.31 11.03 18.26
CA GLU A 232 -12.93 11.59 17.05
C GLU A 232 -12.30 12.94 16.68
N ALA A 233 -11.98 13.11 15.39
CA ALA A 233 -11.65 14.41 14.83
C ALA A 233 -12.95 15.13 14.46
N SER A 234 -12.98 16.46 14.51
CA SER A 234 -14.08 17.23 13.90
C SER A 234 -14.12 16.97 12.40
N TRP A 235 -15.32 17.01 11.78
CA TRP A 235 -15.47 16.85 10.33
C TRP A 235 -14.56 17.79 9.52
N PRO A 236 -14.44 19.10 9.83
CA PRO A 236 -13.53 19.99 9.10
C PRO A 236 -12.07 19.52 9.18
N ARG A 237 -11.62 19.07 10.36
CA ARG A 237 -10.25 18.57 10.53
C ARG A 237 -10.05 17.26 9.77
N ALA A 238 -11.02 16.34 9.81
CA ALA A 238 -10.96 15.09 9.06
C ALA A 238 -10.91 15.34 7.54
N SER A 239 -11.73 16.27 7.04
CA SER A 239 -11.73 16.68 5.63
C SER A 239 -10.42 17.31 5.20
N PHE A 240 -9.85 18.22 6.01
CA PHE A 240 -8.54 18.81 5.74
C PHE A 240 -7.45 17.74 5.62
N LEU A 241 -7.38 16.83 6.60
CA LEU A 241 -6.38 15.75 6.58
C LEU A 241 -6.57 14.82 5.38
N ALA A 242 -7.82 14.46 5.06
CA ALA A 242 -8.15 13.63 3.91
C ALA A 242 -7.79 14.32 2.57
N ALA A 243 -8.04 15.62 2.45
CA ALA A 243 -7.70 16.41 1.27
C ALA A 243 -6.17 16.49 1.07
N CYS A 244 -5.39 16.72 2.13
CA CYS A 244 -3.93 16.72 2.03
C CYS A 244 -3.37 15.36 1.59
N VAL A 245 -3.85 14.27 2.20
CA VAL A 245 -3.39 12.91 1.85
C VAL A 245 -3.85 12.50 0.45
N GLY A 246 -5.11 12.76 0.10
CA GLY A 246 -5.63 12.48 -1.24
C GLY A 246 -4.92 13.30 -2.32
N GLY A 247 -4.77 14.61 -2.08
CA GLY A 247 -4.05 15.52 -2.96
C GLY A 247 -2.61 15.08 -3.22
N PHE A 248 -1.88 14.68 -2.18
CA PHE A 248 -0.52 14.15 -2.33
C PHE A 248 -0.48 12.89 -3.20
N GLY A 249 -1.42 11.96 -3.03
CA GLY A 249 -1.52 10.76 -3.85
C GLY A 249 -1.76 11.06 -5.34
N LEU A 250 -2.63 12.02 -5.63
CA LEU A 250 -2.87 12.48 -7.01
C LEU A 250 -1.66 13.20 -7.59
N SER A 251 -0.99 14.04 -6.80
CA SER A 251 0.24 14.70 -7.22
C SER A 251 1.33 13.69 -7.53
N LEU A 252 1.51 12.65 -6.71
CA LEU A 252 2.42 11.55 -7.04
C LEU A 252 2.02 10.83 -8.33
N THR A 253 0.72 10.59 -8.53
CA THR A 253 0.20 9.95 -9.74
C THR A 253 0.48 10.78 -11.01
N MET A 254 0.40 12.09 -10.89
CA MET A 254 0.65 13.02 -11.99
C MET A 254 2.14 13.23 -12.27
N LEU A 255 2.96 13.32 -11.22
CA LEU A 255 4.34 13.80 -11.31
C LEU A 255 5.39 12.67 -11.36
N VAL A 256 5.09 11.48 -10.82
CA VAL A 256 6.03 10.37 -10.82
C VAL A 256 5.98 9.66 -12.18
N PRO A 257 7.10 9.61 -12.92
CA PRO A 257 7.12 9.02 -14.25
C PRO A 257 6.90 7.49 -14.20
N PRO A 258 6.41 6.88 -15.30
CA PRO A 258 6.03 5.46 -15.34
C PRO A 258 7.07 4.45 -14.82
N PRO A 259 8.40 4.61 -15.05
CA PRO A 259 9.39 3.67 -14.52
C PRO A 259 9.45 3.64 -12.99
N TRP A 260 8.92 4.66 -12.32
CA TRP A 260 8.95 4.84 -10.87
C TRP A 260 7.55 4.76 -10.24
N SER A 261 6.49 4.55 -11.04
CA SER A 261 5.11 4.52 -10.56
C SER A 261 4.85 3.43 -9.52
N ALA A 262 5.62 2.34 -9.55
CA ALA A 262 5.58 1.28 -8.54
C ALA A 262 5.94 1.76 -7.12
N LEU A 263 6.62 2.91 -6.98
CA LEU A 263 6.93 3.52 -5.68
C LEU A 263 5.81 4.45 -5.18
N VAL A 264 4.91 4.91 -6.05
CA VAL A 264 3.86 5.88 -5.70
C VAL A 264 3.08 5.42 -4.46
N PRO A 265 2.60 4.17 -4.37
CA PRO A 265 1.86 3.76 -3.18
C PRO A 265 2.71 3.68 -1.91
N ILE A 266 3.98 3.30 -2.01
CA ILE A 266 4.90 3.28 -0.85
C ILE A 266 5.08 4.70 -0.33
N LEU A 267 5.34 5.66 -1.22
CA LEU A 267 5.48 7.07 -0.87
C LEU A 267 4.18 7.64 -0.31
N HIS A 268 3.03 7.25 -0.86
CA HIS A 268 1.72 7.70 -0.39
C HIS A 268 1.40 7.19 1.02
N ILE A 269 1.63 5.90 1.29
CA ILE A 269 1.41 5.34 2.63
C ILE A 269 2.41 5.91 3.66
N PHE A 270 3.67 6.09 3.24
CA PHE A 270 4.67 6.72 4.08
C PHE A 270 4.26 8.15 4.43
N PHE A 271 3.89 8.96 3.43
CA PHE A 271 3.43 10.33 3.63
C PHE A 271 2.24 10.40 4.59
N GLU A 272 1.20 9.58 4.39
CA GLU A 272 0.04 9.56 5.29
C GLU A 272 0.47 9.33 6.74
N SER A 273 1.34 8.34 6.96
CA SER A 273 1.83 7.98 8.29
C SER A 273 2.61 9.12 8.95
N VAL A 274 3.54 9.74 8.21
CA VAL A 274 4.35 10.86 8.70
C VAL A 274 3.48 12.09 8.95
N PHE A 275 2.63 12.45 7.99
CA PHE A 275 1.77 13.61 8.05
C PHE A 275 0.80 13.54 9.22
N LEU A 276 0.08 12.42 9.39
CA LEU A 276 -0.82 12.24 10.53
C LEU A 276 -0.05 12.31 11.86
N SER A 277 1.14 11.70 11.93
CA SER A 277 1.96 11.77 13.14
C SER A 277 2.40 13.20 13.46
N ALA A 278 2.87 13.96 12.46
CA ALA A 278 3.28 15.35 12.60
C ALA A 278 2.12 16.27 13.03
N MET A 279 0.92 16.02 12.51
CA MET A 279 -0.30 16.75 12.85
C MET A 279 -0.91 16.32 14.21
N GLY A 280 -0.24 15.43 14.95
CA GLY A 280 -0.76 14.85 16.20
C GLY A 280 -2.08 14.12 16.01
N ALA A 281 -2.40 13.71 14.79
CA ALA A 281 -3.65 13.09 14.41
C ALA A 281 -3.56 11.56 14.48
N LYS A 282 -4.72 10.92 14.53
CA LYS A 282 -4.88 9.46 14.40
C LYS A 282 -5.84 9.18 13.25
N ARG A 283 -5.82 7.95 12.73
CA ARG A 283 -6.85 7.47 11.80
C ARG A 283 -8.17 7.30 12.56
N THR A 284 -9.01 8.32 12.54
CA THR A 284 -10.35 8.32 13.18
C THR A 284 -11.38 7.78 12.20
N ALA A 285 -12.56 7.36 12.70
CA ALA A 285 -13.63 6.85 11.83
C ALA A 285 -14.02 7.87 10.74
N ARG A 286 -14.22 9.14 11.10
CA ARG A 286 -14.55 10.21 10.13
C ARG A 286 -13.45 10.45 9.10
N TYR A 287 -12.19 10.43 9.53
CA TYR A 287 -11.05 10.51 8.60
C TYR A 287 -11.02 9.32 7.65
N LEU A 288 -11.23 8.10 8.15
CA LEU A 288 -11.20 6.88 7.35
C LEU A 288 -12.32 6.85 6.31
N VAL A 289 -13.54 7.27 6.67
CA VAL A 289 -14.66 7.38 5.72
C VAL A 289 -14.31 8.31 4.54
N LEU A 290 -13.66 9.44 4.82
CA LEU A 290 -13.30 10.42 3.78
C LEU A 290 -12.03 10.05 3.00
N CYS A 291 -11.00 9.56 3.69
CA CYS A 291 -9.68 9.38 3.11
C CYS A 291 -9.49 8.01 2.46
N SER A 292 -10.09 6.94 3.00
CA SER A 292 -9.89 5.58 2.47
C SER A 292 -10.25 5.47 0.99
N PRO A 293 -11.37 6.05 0.49
CA PRO A 293 -11.72 5.97 -0.93
C PRO A 293 -10.63 6.53 -1.84
N VAL A 294 -10.18 7.77 -1.61
CA VAL A 294 -9.14 8.41 -2.44
C VAL A 294 -7.78 7.72 -2.30
N PHE A 295 -7.45 7.30 -1.07
CA PHE A 295 -6.18 6.64 -0.78
C PHE A 295 -6.09 5.29 -1.49
N PHE A 296 -7.08 4.41 -1.28
CA PHE A 296 -7.10 3.10 -1.93
C PHE A 296 -7.27 3.22 -3.44
N ALA A 297 -8.03 4.19 -3.96
CA ALA A 297 -8.16 4.40 -5.39
C ALA A 297 -6.83 4.74 -6.05
N THR A 298 -6.06 5.67 -5.46
CA THR A 298 -4.74 6.06 -5.97
C THR A 298 -3.80 4.84 -6.04
N ILE A 299 -3.75 4.06 -4.96
CA ILE A 299 -2.93 2.86 -4.90
C ILE A 299 -3.42 1.81 -5.92
N CYS A 300 -4.73 1.60 -6.00
CA CYS A 300 -5.37 0.65 -6.91
C CYS A 300 -5.06 0.96 -8.38
N VAL A 301 -4.94 2.23 -8.77
CA VAL A 301 -4.57 2.58 -10.15
C VAL A 301 -3.17 2.11 -10.50
N HIS A 302 -2.18 2.43 -9.67
CA HIS A 302 -0.77 2.11 -9.95
C HIS A 302 -0.43 0.63 -9.80
N TRP A 303 -1.06 -0.03 -8.84
CA TRP A 303 -0.80 -1.43 -8.51
C TRP A 303 -1.92 -2.37 -8.99
N GLY A 304 -2.84 -1.89 -9.82
CA GLY A 304 -4.05 -2.62 -10.20
C GLY A 304 -4.57 -2.25 -11.58
N VAL A 305 -5.37 -1.19 -11.65
CA VAL A 305 -6.17 -0.83 -12.83
C VAL A 305 -5.29 -0.61 -14.06
N SER A 306 -4.17 0.11 -13.94
CA SER A 306 -3.28 0.36 -15.08
C SER A 306 -2.74 -0.95 -15.69
N ALA A 307 -2.44 -1.93 -14.84
CA ALA A 307 -2.03 -3.26 -15.28
C ALA A 307 -3.16 -4.05 -15.94
N LEU A 308 -4.39 -3.93 -15.44
CA LEU A 308 -5.56 -4.64 -15.99
C LEU A 308 -6.01 -4.08 -17.33
N VAL A 309 -5.96 -2.76 -17.51
CA VAL A 309 -6.37 -2.09 -18.75
C VAL A 309 -5.42 -2.45 -19.89
N THR A 310 -4.12 -2.62 -19.60
CA THR A 310 -3.11 -2.93 -20.61
C THR A 310 -3.01 -4.43 -20.89
N VAL A 311 -2.81 -5.26 -19.86
CA VAL A 311 -2.66 -6.72 -20.00
C VAL A 311 -3.31 -7.44 -18.80
N PRO A 312 -4.60 -7.83 -18.90
CA PRO A 312 -5.33 -8.44 -17.79
C PRO A 312 -4.87 -9.87 -17.47
N ARG A 313 -4.18 -10.53 -18.40
CA ARG A 313 -3.56 -11.85 -18.20
C ARG A 313 -2.15 -11.75 -17.64
N LEU A 314 -1.65 -12.80 -17.02
CA LEU A 314 -0.22 -12.95 -16.73
C LEU A 314 0.58 -13.05 -18.05
N VAL A 315 1.71 -12.34 -18.10
CA VAL A 315 2.75 -12.46 -19.12
C VAL A 315 3.78 -13.50 -18.71
N ILE A 316 4.07 -13.62 -17.41
CA ILE A 316 4.91 -14.72 -16.89
C ILE A 316 4.16 -16.04 -16.93
N ARG A 317 4.92 -17.15 -16.98
CA ARG A 317 4.33 -18.49 -16.93
C ARG A 317 3.58 -18.70 -15.60
N PRO A 318 2.40 -19.35 -15.59
CA PRO A 318 1.62 -19.58 -14.38
C PRO A 318 2.39 -20.23 -13.22
N TRP A 319 3.25 -21.20 -13.51
CA TRP A 319 4.09 -21.84 -12.48
C TRP A 319 5.13 -20.87 -11.90
N ALA A 320 5.64 -19.93 -12.70
CA ALA A 320 6.60 -18.92 -12.24
C ALA A 320 5.90 -17.91 -11.32
N PHE A 321 4.67 -17.53 -11.66
CA PHE A 321 3.82 -16.72 -10.78
C PHE A 321 3.61 -17.41 -9.43
N VAL A 322 3.21 -18.68 -9.42
CA VAL A 322 3.02 -19.45 -8.18
C VAL A 322 4.33 -19.60 -7.41
N GLY A 323 5.46 -19.81 -8.08
CA GLY A 323 6.79 -19.84 -7.45
C GLY A 323 7.14 -18.50 -6.77
N LEU A 324 6.78 -17.38 -7.38
CA LEU A 324 6.99 -16.04 -6.81
C LEU A 324 6.06 -15.75 -5.62
N VAL A 325 4.84 -16.30 -5.59
CA VAL A 325 3.96 -16.26 -4.41
C VAL A 325 4.62 -16.96 -3.23
N LEU A 326 5.19 -18.15 -3.47
CA LEU A 326 5.94 -18.90 -2.45
C LEU A 326 7.24 -18.19 -2.04
N LEU A 327 7.91 -17.51 -2.98
CA LEU A 327 9.05 -16.64 -2.65
C LEU A 327 8.63 -15.52 -1.70
N GLY A 328 7.49 -14.87 -1.95
CA GLY A 328 6.92 -13.86 -1.04
C GLY A 328 6.70 -14.41 0.38
N ARG A 329 6.22 -15.65 0.51
CA ARG A 329 6.11 -16.35 1.81
C ARG A 329 7.47 -16.58 2.45
N GLY A 330 8.45 -17.04 1.67
CA GLY A 330 9.82 -17.26 2.13
C GLY A 330 10.47 -15.98 2.64
N LEU A 331 10.27 -14.86 1.95
CA LEU A 331 10.77 -13.54 2.35
C LEU A 331 10.15 -13.07 3.69
N LEU A 332 8.85 -13.27 3.87
CA LEU A 332 8.19 -13.01 5.15
C LEU A 332 8.78 -13.86 6.28
N ASP A 333 8.88 -15.18 6.06
CA ASP A 333 9.40 -16.11 7.07
C ASP A 333 10.85 -15.79 7.43
N LEU A 334 11.65 -15.36 6.44
CA LEU A 334 13.01 -14.88 6.67
C LEU A 334 13.01 -13.61 7.51
N LEU A 335 12.23 -12.59 7.15
CA LEU A 335 12.11 -11.34 7.89
C LEU A 335 11.68 -11.56 9.35
N LEU A 336 10.74 -12.48 9.58
CA LEU A 336 10.30 -12.87 10.92
C LEU A 336 11.39 -13.60 11.71
N LYS A 337 12.21 -14.44 11.08
CA LYS A 337 13.27 -15.20 11.75
C LYS A 337 14.52 -14.38 12.02
N THR A 338 14.77 -13.33 11.24
CA THR A 338 15.96 -12.48 11.34
C THR A 338 15.64 -11.17 12.06
N SER A 339 15.23 -10.13 11.32
CA SER A 339 15.07 -8.77 11.83
C SER A 339 13.95 -8.65 12.87
N LEU A 340 12.90 -9.46 12.76
CA LEU A 340 11.72 -9.39 13.64
C LEU A 340 11.63 -10.57 14.61
N ARG A 341 12.75 -11.28 14.84
CA ARG A 341 12.79 -12.46 15.73
C ARG A 341 12.27 -12.17 17.13
N HIS A 342 12.59 -11.00 17.67
CA HIS A 342 12.28 -10.62 19.04
C HIS A 342 10.86 -10.07 19.22
N ARG A 343 10.08 -9.96 18.14
CA ARG A 343 8.72 -9.43 18.18
C ARG A 343 7.70 -10.54 18.40
N SER A 344 7.45 -10.86 19.68
CA SER A 344 6.59 -11.97 20.08
C SER A 344 5.19 -11.91 19.49
N GLU A 345 4.65 -10.70 19.27
CA GLU A 345 3.33 -10.48 18.66
C GLU A 345 3.29 -10.89 17.19
N LEU A 346 4.38 -10.71 16.46
CA LEU A 346 4.49 -11.13 15.06
C LEU A 346 4.75 -12.63 14.96
N GLN A 347 5.51 -13.19 15.90
CA GLN A 347 5.69 -14.64 16.03
C GLN A 347 4.39 -15.36 16.43
N TRP A 348 3.55 -14.70 17.23
CA TRP A 348 2.20 -15.17 17.53
C TRP A 348 1.33 -15.13 16.28
N ALA A 349 1.27 -13.99 15.57
CA ALA A 349 0.50 -13.87 14.34
C ALA A 349 0.89 -14.94 13.32
N ARG A 350 2.20 -15.21 13.18
CA ARG A 350 2.70 -16.22 12.26
C ARG A 350 2.23 -17.65 12.58
N ARG A 351 2.02 -17.96 13.86
CA ARG A 351 1.56 -19.29 14.31
C ARG A 351 0.04 -19.43 14.26
N GLU A 352 -0.68 -18.37 14.65
CA GLU A 352 -2.11 -18.45 14.96
C GLU A 352 -3.03 -17.73 13.97
N ALA A 353 -2.53 -16.70 13.28
CA ALA A 353 -3.37 -15.84 12.42
C ALA A 353 -3.06 -15.97 10.93
N LEU A 354 -1.77 -16.09 10.55
CA LEU A 354 -1.35 -16.11 9.15
C LEU A 354 -1.62 -17.46 8.49
N ILE A 355 -1.76 -17.45 7.15
CA ILE A 355 -1.90 -18.67 6.36
C ILE A 355 -0.63 -19.51 6.53
N SER A 356 -0.80 -20.78 6.96
CA SER A 356 0.34 -21.67 7.12
C SER A 356 1.04 -21.94 5.79
N THR A 357 2.37 -22.08 5.80
CA THR A 357 3.15 -22.37 4.57
C THR A 357 2.68 -23.66 3.92
N ARG A 358 2.31 -24.68 4.72
CA ARG A 358 1.79 -25.95 4.21
C ARG A 358 0.49 -25.73 3.44
N LEU A 359 -0.47 -25.03 4.04
CA LEU A 359 -1.72 -24.70 3.36
C LEU A 359 -1.49 -23.89 2.08
N LEU A 360 -0.60 -22.88 2.14
CA LEU A 360 -0.27 -22.08 0.96
C LEU A 360 0.34 -22.93 -0.16
N VAL A 361 1.24 -23.86 0.15
CA VAL A 361 1.82 -24.80 -0.83
C VAL A 361 0.75 -25.70 -1.44
N PHE A 362 -0.18 -26.23 -0.64
CA PHE A 362 -1.30 -27.02 -1.15
C PHE A 362 -2.22 -26.21 -2.07
N LEU A 363 -2.56 -24.98 -1.69
CA LEU A 363 -3.34 -24.07 -2.53
C LEU A 363 -2.61 -23.76 -3.84
N CYS A 364 -1.31 -23.48 -3.77
CA CYS A 364 -0.46 -23.25 -4.94
C CYS A 364 -0.40 -24.48 -5.86
N ALA A 365 -0.24 -25.68 -5.32
CA ALA A 365 -0.26 -26.91 -6.08
C ALA A 365 -1.63 -27.14 -6.75
N GLY A 366 -2.72 -26.89 -6.02
CA GLY A 366 -4.08 -26.93 -6.56
C GLY A 366 -4.29 -25.94 -7.71
N LEU A 367 -3.80 -24.70 -7.57
CA LEU A 367 -3.86 -23.69 -8.64
C LEU A 367 -3.09 -24.13 -9.89
N VAL A 368 -1.90 -24.73 -9.72
CA VAL A 368 -1.12 -25.27 -10.85
C VAL A 368 -1.86 -26.44 -11.51
N ALA A 369 -2.42 -27.37 -10.72
CA ALA A 369 -3.19 -28.49 -11.26
C ALA A 369 -4.43 -28.01 -12.05
N LEU A 370 -5.20 -27.08 -11.50
CA LEU A 370 -6.34 -26.46 -12.20
C LEU A 370 -5.91 -25.74 -13.48
N GLN A 371 -4.76 -25.07 -13.46
CA GLN A 371 -4.19 -24.44 -14.65
C GLN A 371 -3.81 -25.49 -15.71
N SER A 372 -3.21 -26.61 -15.31
CA SER A 372 -2.86 -27.74 -16.19
C SER A 372 -4.09 -28.42 -16.80
N LEU A 373 -5.24 -28.37 -16.12
CA LEU A 373 -6.54 -28.82 -16.65
C LEU A 373 -7.19 -27.82 -17.63
N GLY A 374 -6.53 -26.71 -17.94
CA GLY A 374 -7.01 -25.75 -18.94
C GLY A 374 -7.99 -24.70 -18.42
N THR A 375 -8.20 -24.59 -17.10
CA THR A 375 -9.14 -23.59 -16.53
C THR A 375 -8.72 -22.14 -16.77
N GLY A 376 -7.43 -21.89 -17.03
CA GLY A 376 -6.90 -20.53 -17.17
C GLY A 376 -6.92 -19.69 -15.89
N LEU A 377 -7.26 -20.28 -14.74
CA LEU A 377 -7.48 -19.56 -13.48
C LEU A 377 -6.26 -18.72 -13.06
N VAL A 378 -5.06 -19.28 -13.16
CA VAL A 378 -3.83 -18.56 -12.79
C VAL A 378 -3.50 -17.52 -13.84
N THR A 379 -3.69 -17.82 -15.13
CA THR A 379 -3.49 -16.87 -16.23
C THR A 379 -4.30 -15.58 -16.04
N TYR A 380 -5.54 -15.70 -15.55
CA TYR A 380 -6.46 -14.56 -15.36
C TYR A 380 -6.63 -14.18 -13.88
N ILE A 381 -5.61 -14.38 -13.05
CA ILE A 381 -5.72 -14.12 -11.61
C ILE A 381 -5.71 -12.62 -11.24
N LYS A 382 -5.14 -11.75 -12.09
CA LYS A 382 -4.97 -10.31 -11.78
C LYS A 382 -6.29 -9.59 -11.45
N PRO A 383 -7.38 -9.70 -12.25
CA PRO A 383 -8.64 -9.01 -11.94
C PRO A 383 -9.18 -9.42 -10.57
N THR A 384 -9.16 -10.72 -10.26
CA THR A 384 -9.59 -11.25 -8.96
C THR A 384 -8.72 -10.72 -7.83
N MET A 385 -7.41 -10.64 -8.03
CA MET A 385 -6.48 -10.08 -7.03
C MET A 385 -6.72 -8.60 -6.80
N VAL A 386 -6.88 -7.79 -7.85
CA VAL A 386 -7.16 -6.36 -7.69
C VAL A 386 -8.48 -6.15 -6.95
N LEU A 387 -9.53 -6.90 -7.31
CA LEU A 387 -10.80 -6.84 -6.62
C LEU A 387 -10.68 -7.28 -5.15
N ALA A 388 -9.98 -8.37 -4.87
CA ALA A 388 -9.80 -8.87 -3.50
C ALA A 388 -8.93 -7.91 -2.66
N ILE A 389 -7.79 -7.48 -3.19
CA ILE A 389 -6.82 -6.65 -2.47
C ILE A 389 -7.38 -5.25 -2.21
N TYR A 390 -8.08 -4.63 -3.16
CA TYR A 390 -8.56 -3.26 -3.00
C TYR A 390 -10.01 -3.18 -2.58
N GLY A 391 -10.85 -4.08 -3.10
CA GLY A 391 -12.26 -4.16 -2.72
C GLY A 391 -12.45 -4.64 -1.29
N LEU A 392 -11.87 -5.78 -0.90
CA LEU A 392 -12.09 -6.34 0.45
C LEU A 392 -11.37 -5.55 1.54
N ASN A 393 -10.12 -5.12 1.30
CA ASN A 393 -9.42 -4.28 2.29
C ASN A 393 -10.13 -2.92 2.43
N GLY A 394 -10.50 -2.28 1.32
CA GLY A 394 -11.24 -1.02 1.34
C GLY A 394 -12.57 -1.15 2.09
N ALA A 395 -13.37 -2.16 1.72
CA ALA A 395 -14.68 -2.42 2.34
C ALA A 395 -14.57 -2.75 3.84
N GLY A 396 -13.55 -3.52 4.26
CA GLY A 396 -13.36 -3.88 5.66
C GLY A 396 -13.10 -2.67 6.56
N PHE A 397 -12.15 -1.81 6.19
CA PHE A 397 -11.88 -0.58 6.95
C PHE A 397 -13.06 0.38 6.90
N LEU A 398 -13.69 0.51 5.73
CA LEU A 398 -14.78 1.44 5.51
C LEU A 398 -16.04 1.03 6.29
N ALA A 399 -16.42 -0.26 6.28
CA ALA A 399 -17.59 -0.73 7.01
C ALA A 399 -17.45 -0.49 8.51
N VAL A 400 -16.28 -0.75 9.09
CA VAL A 400 -16.05 -0.50 10.52
C VAL A 400 -16.05 0.99 10.84
N ALA A 401 -15.48 1.83 9.96
CA ALA A 401 -15.49 3.28 10.13
C ALA A 401 -16.91 3.86 10.01
N SER A 402 -17.67 3.46 8.98
CA SER A 402 -19.07 3.83 8.79
C SER A 402 -19.94 3.40 9.96
N TYR A 403 -19.71 2.20 10.50
CA TYR A 403 -20.41 1.71 11.70
C TYR A 403 -20.12 2.61 12.90
N ASN A 404 -18.85 2.94 13.13
CA ASN A 404 -18.46 3.82 14.23
C ASN A 404 -19.12 5.19 14.11
N VAL A 405 -19.09 5.81 12.93
CA VAL A 405 -19.77 7.09 12.71
C VAL A 405 -21.29 6.93 12.95
N ALA A 406 -21.94 5.94 12.36
CA ALA A 406 -23.39 5.80 12.46
C ALA A 406 -23.91 5.50 13.87
N PHE A 407 -23.19 4.68 14.64
CA PHE A 407 -23.68 4.13 15.90
C PHE A 407 -23.07 4.77 17.16
N ASN A 408 -21.94 5.49 17.06
CA ASN A 408 -21.32 6.18 18.20
C ASN A 408 -21.59 7.70 18.25
N LEU A 409 -22.23 8.29 17.22
CA LEU A 409 -22.65 9.70 17.25
C LEU A 409 -23.67 10.02 18.37
N SER A 410 -24.37 9.03 18.91
CA SER A 410 -25.45 9.21 19.89
C SER A 410 -24.98 9.52 21.31
N GLY A 411 -23.68 9.50 21.61
CA GLY A 411 -23.16 9.57 22.98
C GLY A 411 -22.65 10.94 23.45
N LYS A 412 -22.65 11.98 22.61
CA LYS A 412 -22.00 13.28 22.93
C LYS A 412 -22.79 14.54 22.62
N ASP A 413 -24.00 14.43 22.09
CA ASP A 413 -24.87 15.59 21.84
C ASP A 413 -26.05 15.65 22.83
N GLY A 414 -25.81 15.23 24.08
CA GLY A 414 -26.74 15.38 25.21
C GLY A 414 -26.26 16.43 26.18
#